data_AF-A0A254QNI5-F1
#
_entry.id   AF-A0A254QNI5-F1
#
_cell.length_a   1.000
_cell.length_b   1.000
_cell.length_c   1.000
_cell.angle_alpha   90.00
_cell.angle_beta   90.00
_cell.angle_gamma   90.00
#
_symmetry.space_group_name_H-M   'P 1'
#
loop_
_entity.id
_entity.type
_entity.pdbx_description
1 polymer ?
#
loop_
_entity_poly.entity_id
_entity_poly.type
_entity_poly.pdbx_seq_one_letter_code
_entity_poly.pdbx_strand_id
1 'polypeptide(L)' 'VKPVGRFLSGDSVETVDYTGDAVAPSGYFIFQAEDWDDAVSVAKLCPTLEFGGRLQLREIGH' A
#
# COMPACT_ATOMS: atom_id res chain seq x y z
N VAL A 1 -18.69 6.31 1.77
CA VAL A 1 -17.89 5.12 2.17
C VAL A 1 -16.51 5.62 2.55
N LYS A 2 -15.96 5.24 3.70
CA LYS A 2 -14.59 5.65 4.05
C LYS A 2 -13.60 5.04 3.06
N PRO A 3 -12.54 5.74 2.63
CA PRO A 3 -11.57 5.17 1.70
C PRO A 3 -10.84 4.00 2.36
N VAL A 4 -10.84 2.83 1.71
CA VAL A 4 -10.21 1.61 2.23
C VAL A 4 -8.95 1.31 1.42
N GLY A 5 -7.84 1.06 2.11
CA GLY A 5 -6.54 0.78 1.50
C GLY A 5 -5.91 -0.47 2.10
N ARG A 6 -4.67 -0.77 1.69
CA ARG A 6 -3.91 -1.88 2.28
C ARG A 6 -2.58 -1.39 2.82
N PHE A 7 -2.23 -1.91 3.98
CA PHE A 7 -0.94 -1.69 4.60
C PHE A 7 -0.10 -2.95 4.51
N LEU A 8 1.12 -2.82 4.00
CA LEU A 8 2.05 -3.93 3.82
C LEU A 8 3.27 -3.73 4.72
N SER A 9 3.64 -4.78 5.44
CA SER A 9 4.81 -4.81 6.32
C SER A 9 5.38 -6.22 6.38
N GLY A 10 6.53 -6.45 5.73
CA GLY A 10 7.01 -7.81 5.48
C GLY A 10 5.96 -8.63 4.74
N ASP A 11 5.59 -9.79 5.30
CA ASP A 11 4.59 -10.68 4.71
C ASP A 11 3.13 -10.31 5.05
N SER A 12 2.92 -9.37 5.98
CA SER A 12 1.57 -9.01 6.42
C SER A 12 0.88 -8.05 5.46
N VAL A 13 -0.42 -8.24 5.30
CA VAL A 13 -1.31 -7.36 4.54
C VAL A 13 -2.53 -7.06 5.41
N GLU A 14 -2.76 -5.79 5.70
CA GLU A 14 -3.89 -5.34 6.51
C GLU A 14 -4.79 -4.41 5.72
N THR A 15 -6.10 -4.60 5.82
CA THR A 15 -7.08 -3.65 5.28
C THR A 15 -7.27 -2.52 6.26
N VAL A 16 -6.97 -1.29 5.86
CA VAL A 16 -6.92 -0.13 6.76
C VAL A 16 -7.74 1.06 6.24
N ASP A 17 -8.24 1.88 7.17
CA ASP A 17 -8.58 3.27 6.87
C ASP A 17 -7.26 4.03 6.74
N TYR A 18 -6.91 4.42 5.52
CA TYR A 18 -5.63 5.08 5.24
C TYR A 18 -5.67 6.59 5.51
N THR A 19 -6.81 7.14 5.92
CA THR A 19 -6.93 8.56 6.26
C THR A 19 -6.39 8.82 7.66
N GLY A 20 -5.48 9.80 7.78
CA GLY A 20 -4.93 10.20 9.09
C GLY A 20 -3.69 9.43 9.57
N ASP A 21 -2.98 8.72 8.68
CA ASP A 21 -1.66 8.18 9.02
C ASP A 21 -0.69 9.34 9.34
N ALA A 22 -0.17 9.34 10.57
CA ALA A 22 0.72 10.40 11.08
C ALA A 22 2.13 10.32 10.49
N VAL A 23 2.47 9.23 9.80
CA VAL A 23 3.78 9.01 9.22
C VAL A 23 3.84 9.64 7.82
N ALA A 24 4.77 10.60 7.65
CA ALA A 24 5.02 11.20 6.36
C ALA A 24 5.53 10.15 5.35
N PRO A 25 4.91 10.00 4.17
CA PRO A 25 5.41 9.11 3.13
C PRO A 25 6.77 9.61 2.63
N SER A 26 7.74 8.71 2.52
CA SER A 26 9.08 9.01 1.99
C SER A 26 9.13 9.05 0.46
N GLY A 27 8.07 8.63 -0.22
CA GLY A 27 7.95 8.57 -1.68
C GLY A 27 6.66 7.87 -2.10
N TYR A 28 6.38 7.83 -3.41
CA TYR A 28 5.24 7.12 -3.97
C TYR A 28 5.53 6.56 -5.37
N PHE A 29 4.78 5.53 -5.73
CA PHE A 29 4.65 5.02 -7.10
C PHE A 29 3.19 5.05 -7.48
N ILE A 30 2.90 5.34 -8.74
CA ILE A 30 1.57 5.15 -9.34
C ILE A 30 1.71 4.07 -10.39
N PHE A 31 0.87 3.05 -10.30
CA PHE A 31 0.85 1.92 -11.21
C PHE A 31 -0.59 1.47 -11.42
N GLN A 32 -0.80 0.72 -12.49
CA GLN A 32 -2.09 0.10 -12.78
C GLN A 32 -2.06 -1.35 -12.29
N ALA A 33 -3.19 -1.81 -11.77
CA ALA A 33 -3.43 -3.19 -11.36
C ALA A 33 -4.87 -3.58 -11.72
N GLU A 34 -5.11 -4.86 -11.95
CA GLU A 34 -6.44 -5.36 -12.29
C GLU A 34 -7.39 -5.34 -11.09
N ASP A 35 -6.87 -5.73 -9.93
CA ASP A 35 -7.57 -5.76 -8.66
C ASP A 35 -6.60 -5.59 -7.47
N TRP A 36 -7.11 -5.78 -6.26
CA TRP A 36 -6.32 -5.63 -5.03
C TRP A 36 -5.29 -6.73 -4.81
N ASP A 37 -5.55 -7.95 -5.28
CA ASP A 37 -4.61 -9.06 -5.12
C ASP A 37 -3.42 -8.87 -6.07
N ASP A 38 -3.70 -8.46 -7.30
CA ASP A 38 -2.67 -8.04 -8.26
C ASP A 38 -1.86 -6.85 -7.72
N ALA A 39 -2.53 -5.81 -7.23
CA ALA A 39 -1.85 -4.63 -6.67
C ALA A 39 -0.93 -4.98 -5.48
N VAL A 40 -1.38 -5.86 -4.58
CA VAL A 40 -0.58 -6.36 -3.46
C VAL A 40 0.61 -7.18 -3.97
N SER A 41 0.42 -8.01 -5.00
CA SER A 41 1.49 -8.82 -5.59
C SER A 41 2.61 -7.94 -6.18
N VAL A 42 2.24 -6.87 -6.90
CA VAL A 42 3.18 -5.89 -7.46
C VAL A 42 3.88 -5.10 -6.34
N ALA A 43 3.13 -4.65 -5.33
CA ALA A 43 3.70 -3.89 -4.22
C ALA A 43 4.69 -4.70 -3.36
N LYS A 44 4.48 -6.02 -3.25
CA LYS A 44 5.42 -6.92 -2.56
C LYS A 44 6.80 -6.99 -3.21
N LEU A 45 6.93 -6.57 -4.47
CA LEU A 45 8.23 -6.49 -5.16
C LEU A 45 9.06 -5.27 -4.72
N CYS A 46 8.50 -4.35 -3.93
CA CYS A 46 9.23 -3.17 -3.49
C CYS A 46 10.27 -3.53 -2.40
N PRO A 47 11.57 -3.29 -2.64
CA PRO A 47 12.64 -3.69 -1.70
C PRO A 47 12.51 -3.07 -0.31
N THR A 48 11.78 -1.98 -0.16
CA THR A 48 11.50 -1.33 1.14
C THR A 48 10.98 -2.32 2.19
N LEU A 49 10.20 -3.34 1.78
CA LEU A 49 9.68 -4.34 2.71
C LEU A 49 10.77 -5.26 3.28
N GLU A 50 11.86 -5.50 2.54
CA GLU A 50 13.00 -6.31 2.99
C GLU A 50 13.83 -5.60 4.07
N PHE A 51 13.80 -4.27 4.10
CA PHE A 51 14.55 -3.44 5.05
C PHE A 51 13.69 -2.96 6.23
N GLY A 52 12.55 -3.62 6.49
CA GLY A 52 11.63 -3.27 7.59
C GLY A 52 10.83 -1.98 7.34
N GLY A 53 10.87 -1.46 6.12
CA GLY A 53 10.00 -0.38 5.69
C GLY A 53 8.58 -0.87 5.45
N ARG A 54 7.68 0.08 5.23
CA ARG A 54 6.24 -0.17 5.14
C ARG A 54 5.66 0.53 3.93
N LEU A 55 4.62 -0.04 3.35
CA LEU A 55 3.93 0.52 2.19
C LEU A 55 2.45 0.69 2.49
N GLN A 56 1.89 1.78 1.97
CA GLN A 56 0.47 2.03 2.00
C GLN A 56 -0.05 2.05 0.56
N LEU A 57 -0.86 1.06 0.22
CA LEU A 57 -1.56 0.97 -1.05
C LEU A 57 -2.90 1.69 -0.95
N ARG A 58 -3.13 2.56 -1.93
CA ARG A 58 -4.34 3.37 -2.05
C ARG A 58 -4.86 3.25 -3.47
N GLU A 59 -6.16 3.06 -3.59
CA GLU A 59 -6.83 3.21 -4.86
C GLU A 59 -6.96 4.70 -5.17
N ILE A 60 -6.57 5.09 -6.38
CA ILE A 60 -6.78 6.44 -6.87
C ILE A 60 -8.05 6.39 -7.69
N GLY A 61 -9.12 6.97 -7.16
CA GLY A 61 -10.39 7.10 -7.89
C GLY A 61 -10.24 8.04 -9.08
N HIS A 62 -10.82 7.65 -10.22
CA HIS A 62 -11.15 8.55 -11.32
C HIS A 62 -12.57 9.08 -11.17
#